data_AF-A0A969T9T0-F1
#
_entry.id   AF-A0A969T9T0-F1
#
_cell.length_a   1.000
_cell.length_b   1.000
_cell.length_c   1.000
_cell.angle_alpha   90.00
_cell.angle_beta   90.00
_cell.angle_gamma   90.00
#
_symmetry.space_group_name_H-M   'P 1'
#
loop_
_entity.id
_entity.type
_entity.pdbx_description
1 polymer ?
#
loop_
_entity_poly.entity_id
_entity_poly.type
_entity_poly.pdbx_seq_one_letter_code
_entity_poly.pdbx_strand_id
1 'polypeptide(L)'
;MSILIKCSLYLIVEIYKEHISIKEFKSSEIKNNDELVKWLLNIEASDIVTYNIDKETIKALINTKISLFVGITLSDPNLIVENYLNGSLKSDFKMISQLTN
;
A
#
# COMPACT_ATOMS: atom_id res chain seq x y z
N MET A 1 4.86 14.76 7.31
CA MET A 1 4.23 13.72 8.18
C MET A 1 3.36 12.86 7.31
N SER A 2 3.79 11.62 7.10
CA SER A 2 3.28 10.74 6.06
C SER A 2 1.80 10.37 6.22
N ILE A 3 1.11 10.24 5.09
CA ILE A 3 -0.29 9.83 4.99
C ILE A 3 -0.44 8.37 5.40
N LEU A 4 0.45 7.48 4.94
CA LEU A 4 0.36 6.07 5.27
C LEU A 4 0.51 5.85 6.76
N ILE A 5 1.42 6.58 7.43
CA ILE A 5 1.62 6.48 8.89
C ILE A 5 0.37 6.88 9.69
N LYS A 6 -0.50 7.72 9.12
CA LYS A 6 -1.75 8.16 9.77
C LYS A 6 -2.93 7.21 9.54
N CYS A 7 -2.79 6.21 8.67
CA CYS A 7 -3.82 5.17 8.54
C CYS A 7 -3.98 4.49 9.90
N SER A 8 -5.20 4.24 10.38
CA SER A 8 -5.43 3.55 11.66
C SER A 8 -5.36 2.02 11.54
N LEU A 9 -5.56 1.52 10.32
CA LEU A 9 -5.69 0.12 10.00
C LEU A 9 -5.04 -0.16 8.65
N TYR A 10 -4.33 -1.27 8.58
CA TYR A 10 -3.84 -1.88 7.35
C TYR A 10 -4.48 -3.25 7.18
N LEU A 11 -4.80 -3.59 5.93
CA LEU A 11 -5.19 -4.92 5.55
C LEU A 11 -4.01 -5.57 4.83
N ILE A 12 -3.48 -6.62 5.45
CA ILE A 12 -2.43 -7.45 4.90
C ILE A 12 -3.12 -8.59 4.15
N VAL A 13 -2.85 -8.68 2.85
CA VAL A 13 -3.41 -9.71 1.99
C VAL A 13 -2.28 -10.65 1.58
N GLU A 14 -2.35 -11.89 2.03
CA GLU A 14 -1.40 -12.94 1.63
C GLU A 14 -2.06 -13.77 0.52
N ILE A 15 -1.44 -13.77 -0.66
CA ILE A 15 -1.91 -14.50 -1.83
C ILE A 15 -0.94 -15.65 -2.10
N TYR A 16 -1.41 -16.88 -1.92
CA TYR A 16 -0.64 -18.09 -2.22
C TYR A 16 -1.45 -19.03 -3.13
N LYS A 17 -1.14 -18.99 -4.43
CA LYS A 17 -1.90 -19.71 -5.47
C LYS A 17 -3.40 -19.34 -5.39
N GLU A 18 -4.24 -20.26 -4.95
CA GLU A 18 -5.69 -20.09 -4.81
C GLU A 18 -6.11 -19.72 -3.37
N HIS A 19 -5.17 -19.66 -2.42
CA HIS A 19 -5.45 -19.29 -1.04
C HIS A 19 -5.21 -17.79 -0.84
N ILE A 20 -6.25 -17.10 -0.39
CA ILE A 20 -6.20 -15.68 -0.02
C ILE A 20 -6.46 -15.60 1.48
N SER A 21 -5.54 -14.99 2.22
CA SER A 21 -5.72 -14.68 3.63
C SER A 21 -5.70 -13.16 3.81
N ILE A 22 -6.62 -12.64 4.63
CA ILE A 22 -6.70 -11.22 4.96
C ILE A 22 -6.51 -11.08 6.46
N LYS A 23 -5.54 -10.26 6.87
CA LYS A 23 -5.24 -9.96 8.27
C LYS A 23 -5.30 -8.46 8.48
N GLU A 24 -5.87 -8.07 9.61
CA GLU A 24 -5.90 -6.69 10.05
C GLU A 24 -4.67 -6.37 10.90
N PHE A 25 -4.03 -5.23 10.63
CA PHE A 25 -2.93 -4.70 11.42
C PHE A 25 -3.23 -3.26 11.83
N LYS A 26 -3.21 -2.98 13.14
CA LYS A 26 -3.43 -1.63 13.66
C LYS A 26 -2.12 -0.85 13.64
N SER A 27 -2.14 0.33 13.05
CA SER A 27 -0.94 1.13 12.76
C SER A 27 -0.27 1.76 13.96
N SER A 28 -0.84 1.66 15.17
CA SER A 28 -0.39 2.38 16.37
C SER A 28 1.08 2.16 16.74
N GLU A 29 1.75 1.24 16.05
CA GLU A 29 3.15 0.88 16.20
C GLU A 29 4.09 1.59 15.21
N ILE A 30 3.60 2.24 14.15
CA ILE A 30 4.41 2.88 13.11
C ILE A 30 4.46 4.40 13.35
N LYS A 31 5.64 4.96 13.62
CA LYS A 31 5.79 6.38 13.99
C LYS A 31 6.42 7.25 12.90
N ASN A 32 7.21 6.66 12.02
CA ASN A 32 7.96 7.36 10.98
C ASN A 32 8.14 6.49 9.72
N ASN A 33 8.64 7.09 8.63
CA ASN A 33 8.81 6.40 7.35
C ASN A 33 9.81 5.25 7.43
N ASP A 34 10.84 5.36 8.26
CA ASP A 34 11.84 4.29 8.42
C ASP A 34 11.24 3.06 9.10
N GLU A 35 10.41 3.26 10.12
CA GLU A 35 9.63 2.20 10.76
C GLU A 35 8.60 1.59 9.81
N LEU A 36 7.94 2.40 8.99
CA LEU A 36 7.01 1.93 7.96
C LEU A 36 7.74 1.01 6.98
N VAL A 37 8.89 1.44 6.45
CA VAL A 37 9.69 0.63 5.51
C VAL A 37 10.17 -0.66 6.18
N LYS A 38 10.69 -0.60 7.41
CA LYS A 38 11.11 -1.79 8.15
C LYS A 38 9.96 -2.77 8.36
N TRP A 39 8.79 -2.27 8.74
CA TRP A 39 7.61 -3.10 8.94
C TRP A 39 7.18 -3.78 7.63
N LEU A 40 7.09 -3.04 6.54
CA LEU A 40 6.77 -3.58 5.21
C LEU A 40 7.74 -4.67 4.76
N LEU A 41 9.04 -4.47 5.00
CA LEU A 41 10.06 -5.47 4.68
C LEU A 41 9.95 -6.71 5.59
N ASN A 42 9.65 -6.54 6.87
CA ASN A 42 9.49 -7.64 7.82
C ASN A 42 8.28 -8.53 7.50
N ILE A 43 7.20 -7.95 6.98
CA ILE A 43 6.03 -8.72 6.51
C ILE A 43 6.18 -9.20 5.07
N GLU A 44 7.36 -9.00 4.46
CA GLU A 44 7.68 -9.38 3.08
C GLU A 44 6.69 -8.80 2.06
N ALA A 45 6.17 -7.59 2.31
CA ALA A 45 5.23 -6.94 1.40
C ALA A 45 5.87 -6.68 0.03
N SER A 46 5.23 -7.17 -1.04
CA SER A 46 5.65 -6.94 -2.42
C SER A 46 4.93 -5.76 -3.06
N ASP A 47 3.69 -5.49 -2.66
CA ASP A 47 2.82 -4.51 -3.28
C ASP A 47 2.07 -3.72 -2.22
N ILE A 48 1.94 -2.42 -2.43
CA ILE A 48 1.13 -1.52 -1.61
C ILE A 48 0.04 -0.95 -2.49
N VAL A 49 -1.20 -1.09 -2.02
CA VAL A 49 -2.39 -0.53 -2.65
C VAL A 49 -2.96 0.55 -1.76
N THR A 50 -3.07 1.77 -2.27
CA THR A 50 -3.57 2.92 -1.50
C THR A 50 -4.35 3.91 -2.37
N TYR A 51 -5.26 4.65 -1.74
CA TYR A 51 -5.85 5.83 -2.37
C TYR A 51 -4.80 6.94 -2.48
N ASN A 52 -4.12 7.28 -1.39
CA ASN A 52 -3.20 8.43 -1.34
C ASN A 52 -1.86 8.06 -0.70
N ILE A 53 -0.81 8.74 -1.12
CA ILE A 53 0.55 8.63 -0.58
C ILE A 53 1.26 9.97 -0.74
N ASP A 54 2.07 10.35 0.24
CA ASP A 54 2.87 11.57 0.17
C ASP A 54 4.25 11.31 -0.45
N LYS A 55 4.87 12.39 -0.94
CA LYS A 55 6.19 12.34 -1.58
C LYS A 55 7.29 11.83 -0.66
N GLU A 56 7.21 12.10 0.65
CA GLU A 56 8.23 11.65 1.62
C GLU A 56 8.22 10.13 1.72
N THR A 57 7.03 9.52 1.74
CA THR A 57 6.88 8.06 1.75
C THR A 57 7.26 7.41 0.45
N ILE A 58 6.93 8.02 -0.70
CA ILE A 58 7.42 7.53 -2.00
C ILE A 58 8.95 7.49 -1.98
N LYS A 59 9.61 8.57 -1.54
CA LYS A 59 11.07 8.62 -1.45
C LYS A 59 11.64 7.55 -0.51
N ALA A 60 10.98 7.29 0.61
CA ALA A 60 11.38 6.23 1.53
C ALA A 60 11.28 4.84 0.90
N LEU A 61 10.33 4.64 -0.01
CA LEU A 61 10.09 3.36 -0.69
C LEU A 61 10.88 3.19 -2.01
N ILE A 62 11.46 4.24 -2.58
CA ILE A 62 12.16 4.19 -3.90
C ILE A 62 13.23 3.11 -3.99
N ASN A 63 13.96 2.87 -2.89
CA ASN A 63 15.05 1.87 -2.87
C ASN A 63 14.57 0.47 -2.45
N THR A 64 13.27 0.29 -2.25
CA THR A 64 12.65 -1.00 -1.94
C THR A 64 12.20 -1.68 -3.22
N LYS A 65 11.98 -3.00 -3.19
CA LYS A 65 11.39 -3.76 -4.31
C LYS A 65 9.85 -3.74 -4.29
N ILE A 66 9.26 -2.79 -3.57
CA ILE A 66 7.82 -2.74 -3.33
C ILE A 66 7.14 -1.95 -4.45
N SER A 67 6.16 -2.56 -5.11
CA SER A 67 5.32 -1.91 -6.11
C SER A 67 4.25 -1.03 -5.45
N LEU A 68 3.94 0.11 -6.06
CA LEU A 68 2.96 1.07 -5.54
C LEU A 68 1.80 1.24 -6.51
N PHE A 69 0.60 0.90 -6.04
CA PHE A 69 -0.68 1.19 -6.70
C PHE A 69 -1.36 2.33 -5.95
N VAL A 70 -1.46 3.49 -6.61
CA VAL A 70 -1.91 4.76 -6.00
C VAL A 70 -3.15 5.28 -6.72
N GLY A 71 -4.08 5.90 -6.01
CA GLY A 71 -5.33 6.42 -6.56
C GLY A 71 -6.45 5.39 -6.63
N ILE A 72 -6.34 4.32 -5.84
CA ILE A 72 -7.37 3.28 -5.78
C ILE A 72 -8.52 3.77 -4.92
N THR A 73 -9.67 4.03 -5.54
CA THR A 73 -10.87 4.60 -4.90
C THR A 73 -11.84 3.56 -4.35
N LEU A 74 -11.58 2.27 -4.62
CA LEU A 74 -12.40 1.17 -4.10
C LEU A 74 -12.30 1.15 -2.57
N SER A 75 -13.44 1.11 -1.90
CA SER A 75 -13.51 1.03 -0.43
C SER A 75 -13.74 -0.39 0.09
N ASP A 76 -14.17 -1.31 -0.78
CA ASP A 76 -14.35 -2.73 -0.43
C ASP A 76 -13.02 -3.49 -0.64
N PRO A 77 -12.43 -4.04 0.44
CA PRO A 77 -11.19 -4.81 0.36
C PRO A 77 -11.29 -6.02 -0.58
N ASN A 78 -12.45 -6.69 -0.64
CA ASN A 78 -12.61 -7.87 -1.48
C ASN A 78 -12.55 -7.48 -2.96
N LEU A 79 -13.17 -6.36 -3.33
CA LEU A 79 -13.10 -5.83 -4.70
C LEU A 79 -11.69 -5.35 -5.06
N ILE A 80 -10.94 -4.81 -4.10
CA ILE A 80 -9.53 -4.45 -4.31
C ILE A 80 -8.72 -5.72 -4.65
N VAL A 81 -8.87 -6.78 -3.84
CA VAL A 81 -8.13 -8.04 -4.04
C VAL A 81 -8.53 -8.70 -5.36
N GLU A 82 -9.82 -8.76 -5.68
CA GLU A 82 -10.29 -9.32 -6.95
C GLU A 82 -9.71 -8.56 -8.16
N ASN A 83 -9.73 -7.22 -8.12
CA ASN A 83 -9.16 -6.42 -9.19
C ASN A 83 -7.63 -6.54 -9.28
N TYR A 84 -6.96 -6.81 -8.15
CA TYR A 84 -5.51 -7.07 -8.13
C TYR A 84 -5.22 -8.38 -8.87
N LEU A 85 -5.92 -9.45 -8.52
CA LEU A 85 -5.75 -10.78 -9.10
C LEU A 85 -6.07 -10.81 -10.60
N ASN A 86 -7.07 -10.04 -11.02
CA ASN A 86 -7.47 -9.94 -12.42
C ASN A 86 -6.59 -8.98 -13.24
N GLY A 87 -5.62 -8.30 -12.63
CA GLY A 87 -4.78 -7.29 -13.30
C GLY A 87 -5.56 -6.05 -13.77
N SER A 88 -6.76 -5.83 -13.24
CA SER A 88 -7.63 -4.69 -13.58
C SER A 88 -7.42 -3.49 -12.66
N LEU A 89 -6.60 -3.63 -11.63
CA LEU A 89 -6.23 -2.55 -10.72
C LEU A 89 -5.43 -1.47 -11.48
N LYS A 90 -6.03 -0.29 -11.62
CA LYS A 90 -5.43 0.84 -12.34
C LYS A 90 -5.11 1.97 -11.37
N SER A 91 -3.85 2.38 -11.36
CA SER A 91 -3.42 3.58 -10.66
C SER A 91 -4.00 4.84 -11.32
N ASP A 92 -4.39 5.82 -10.52
CA ASP A 92 -4.80 7.14 -11.03
C ASP A 92 -3.57 7.99 -11.35
N PHE A 93 -3.21 8.04 -12.63
CA PHE A 93 -2.08 8.83 -13.12
C PHE A 93 -2.22 10.33 -12.89
N LYS A 94 -3.45 10.88 -12.78
CA LYS A 94 -3.64 12.31 -12.46
C LYS A 94 -3.25 12.62 -11.02
N MET A 95 -3.44 11.67 -10.13
CA MET A 95 -3.02 11.78 -8.74
C MET A 95 -1.50 11.60 -8.62
N ILE A 96 -0.93 10.65 -9.35
CA ILE A 96 0.52 10.43 -9.38
C ILE A 96 1.26 11.65 -9.94
N SER A 97 0.75 12.29 -10.99
CA SER A 97 1.41 13.46 -11.59
C SER A 97 1.47 14.69 -10.67
N GLN A 98 0.59 14.78 -9.67
CA GLN A 98 0.67 15.79 -8.61
C GLN A 98 1.78 15.48 -7.59
N LEU A 99 2.24 14.23 -7.52
CA LEU A 99 3.27 13.77 -6.59
C LEU A 99 4.69 13.84 -7.17
N THR A 100 4.85 13.82 -8.50
CA THR A 100 6.15 13.84 -9.18
C THR A 100 6.62 15.22 -9.70
N ASN A 101 5.75 16.23 -9.77
CA ASN A 101 6.11 17.65 -10.02
C ASN A 101 6.37 18.39 -8.71
#